data_AF-A0A177MZI2-F1
#
_entry.id   AF-A0A177MZI2-F1
#
_cell.length_a   1.000
_cell.length_b   1.000
_cell.length_c   1.000
_cell.angle_alpha   90.00
_cell.angle_beta   90.00
_cell.angle_gamma   90.00
#
_symmetry.space_group_name_H-M   'P 1'
#
loop_
_entity.id
_entity.type
_entity.pdbx_description
1 polymer ?
#
loop_
_entity_poly.entity_id
_entity_poly.type
_entity_poly.pdbx_seq_one_letter_code
_entity_poly.pdbx_strand_id
1 'polypeptide(L)'
;MVLPGYRYFVIAAILLQTTACSSLPPAADEYDNFAEYAESVFRQQNLLTSRIMMSDNEAIKNNAALEQAEQTMNNACHLLNEYAEHENSGESMGIFFKREVKASIENCERKVKVLEAMLADLNK
;
A
#
# COMPACT_ATOMS: atom_id res chain seq x y z
N MET A 1 -39.68 -23.35 52.85
CA MET A 1 -40.32 -22.29 52.03
C MET A 1 -39.27 -21.77 51.06
N VAL A 2 -39.39 -22.12 49.77
CA VAL A 2 -38.46 -21.69 48.71
C VAL A 2 -39.10 -20.50 48.02
N LEU A 3 -38.48 -19.33 48.16
CA LEU A 3 -38.95 -18.07 47.58
C LEU A 3 -38.85 -18.13 46.04
N PRO A 4 -39.94 -17.85 45.28
CA PRO A 4 -40.01 -18.08 43.83
C PRO A 4 -39.42 -16.94 42.98
N GLY A 5 -38.68 -16.00 43.56
CA GLY A 5 -38.23 -14.77 42.88
C GLY A 5 -36.85 -14.85 42.19
N TYR A 6 -36.03 -15.86 42.51
CA TYR A 6 -34.62 -15.85 42.11
C TYR A 6 -34.36 -16.19 40.63
N ARG A 7 -35.31 -16.83 39.95
CA ARG A 7 -35.13 -17.26 38.54
C ARG A 7 -35.29 -16.14 37.52
N TYR A 8 -36.04 -15.09 37.86
CA TYR A 8 -36.26 -13.95 36.94
C TYR A 8 -35.11 -12.95 36.96
N PHE A 9 -34.34 -12.88 38.05
CA PHE A 9 -33.20 -11.97 38.15
C PHE A 9 -32.00 -12.40 37.29
N VAL A 10 -31.83 -13.71 37.07
CA VAL A 10 -30.72 -14.25 36.27
C VAL A 10 -30.96 -14.07 34.77
N ILE A 11 -32.23 -14.07 34.32
CA ILE A 11 -32.57 -13.93 32.90
C ILE A 11 -32.42 -12.47 32.44
N ALA A 12 -32.65 -11.50 33.32
CA ALA A 12 -32.52 -10.07 33.00
C ALA A 12 -31.05 -9.62 32.83
N ALA A 13 -30.07 -10.36 33.35
CA ALA A 13 -28.65 -9.98 33.28
C ALA A 13 -27.97 -10.39 31.96
N ILE A 14 -28.60 -11.22 31.12
CA ILE A 14 -27.99 -11.75 29.89
C ILE A 14 -28.30 -10.87 28.66
N LEU A 15 -29.29 -9.98 28.74
CA LEU A 15 -29.74 -9.16 27.59
C LEU A 15 -29.02 -7.82 27.43
N LEU A 16 -27.98 -7.55 28.22
CA LEU A 16 -27.20 -6.29 28.18
C LEU A 16 -25.90 -6.36 27.35
N GLN A 17 -25.72 -7.40 26.52
CA GLN A 17 -24.53 -7.55 25.65
C GLN A 17 -24.77 -7.13 24.18
N THR A 18 -25.80 -6.34 23.89
CA THR A 18 -25.99 -5.80 22.54
C THR A 18 -25.19 -4.51 22.34
N THR A 19 -24.30 -4.56 21.36
CA THR A 19 -23.66 -3.45 20.66
C THR A 19 -22.61 -2.66 21.43
N ALA A 20 -21.48 -3.31 21.71
CA ALA A 20 -20.21 -2.60 21.63
C ALA A 20 -19.96 -2.24 20.15
N CYS A 21 -20.55 -1.14 19.67
CA CYS A 21 -20.00 -0.42 18.53
C CYS A 21 -18.69 0.19 19.01
N SER A 22 -17.60 -0.57 18.95
CA SER A 22 -16.27 0.03 18.90
C SER A 22 -16.27 0.94 17.68
N SER A 23 -16.40 2.26 17.90
CA SER A 23 -16.06 3.23 16.87
C SER A 23 -14.64 2.92 16.45
N LEU A 24 -14.44 2.45 15.21
CA LEU A 24 -13.12 2.30 14.66
C LEU A 24 -12.41 3.65 14.82
N PRO A 25 -11.16 3.69 15.29
CA PRO A 25 -10.42 4.92 15.37
C PRO A 25 -10.34 5.54 13.96
N PRO A 26 -10.31 6.89 13.85
CA PRO A 26 -10.29 7.63 12.57
C PRO A 26 -9.07 7.31 11.70
N ALA A 27 -8.17 6.45 12.15
CA ALA A 27 -7.04 5.96 11.38
C ALA A 27 -7.46 5.08 10.18
N ALA A 28 -8.61 4.41 10.24
CA ALA A 28 -9.06 3.52 9.15
C ALA A 28 -9.21 4.26 7.81
N ASP A 29 -9.84 5.44 7.81
CA ASP A 29 -10.03 6.26 6.60
C ASP A 29 -8.69 6.79 6.06
N GLU A 30 -7.72 7.10 6.92
CA GLU A 30 -6.39 7.55 6.51
C GLU A 30 -5.57 6.40 5.88
N TYR A 31 -5.81 5.16 6.29
CA TYR A 31 -5.16 3.97 5.73
C TYR A 31 -5.74 3.56 4.37
N ASP A 32 -7.06 3.61 4.19
CA ASP A 32 -7.67 3.30 2.87
C ASP A 32 -7.17 4.26 1.78
N ASN A 33 -7.13 5.56 2.09
CA ASN A 33 -6.58 6.56 1.17
C ASN A 33 -5.09 6.34 0.86
N PHE A 34 -4.33 5.81 1.84
CA PHE A 34 -2.91 5.52 1.64
C PHE A 34 -2.70 4.25 0.81
N ALA A 35 -3.46 3.19 1.06
CA ALA A 35 -3.35 1.93 0.34
C ALA A 35 -3.66 2.11 -1.15
N GLU A 36 -4.74 2.85 -1.47
CA GLU A 36 -5.08 3.18 -2.85
C GLU A 36 -3.97 3.98 -3.55
N TYR A 37 -3.40 4.97 -2.85
CA TYR A 37 -2.28 5.75 -3.37
C TYR A 37 -1.03 4.89 -3.60
N ALA A 38 -0.66 4.04 -2.63
CA ALA A 38 0.43 3.07 -2.73
C ALA A 38 0.28 2.14 -3.92
N GLU A 39 -0.91 1.57 -4.10
CA GLU A 39 -1.22 0.70 -5.22
C GLU A 39 -1.10 1.44 -6.57
N SER A 40 -1.56 2.69 -6.65
CA SER A 40 -1.49 3.48 -7.88
C SER A 40 -0.05 3.71 -8.33
N VAL A 41 0.85 4.07 -7.40
CA VAL A 41 2.27 4.29 -7.68
C VAL A 41 2.96 2.97 -8.04
N PHE A 42 2.66 1.89 -7.31
CA PHE A 42 3.21 0.56 -7.59
C PHE A 42 2.81 0.05 -8.98
N ARG A 43 1.54 0.20 -9.36
CA ARG A 43 1.04 -0.15 -10.70
C ARG A 43 1.74 0.66 -11.79
N GLN A 44 1.96 1.96 -11.56
CA GLN A 44 2.66 2.82 -12.52
C GLN A 44 4.12 2.39 -12.70
N GLN A 45 4.84 2.13 -11.61
CA GLN A 45 6.22 1.61 -11.67
C GLN A 45 6.30 0.30 -12.47
N ASN A 46 5.47 -0.68 -12.13
CA ASN A 46 5.48 -1.98 -12.79
C ASN A 46 5.16 -1.88 -14.29
N LEU A 47 4.27 -0.97 -14.67
CA LEU A 47 3.95 -0.71 -16.07
C LEU A 47 5.16 -0.15 -16.82
N LEU A 48 5.90 0.80 -16.23
CA LEU A 48 7.10 1.37 -16.86
C LEU A 48 8.21 0.33 -17.00
N THR A 49 8.54 -0.39 -15.92
CA THR A 49 9.53 -1.47 -15.96
C THR A 49 9.17 -2.52 -17.00
N SER A 50 7.89 -2.93 -17.07
CA SER A 50 7.42 -3.88 -18.09
C SER A 50 7.59 -3.35 -19.51
N ARG A 51 7.27 -2.06 -19.74
CA ARG A 51 7.48 -1.43 -21.06
C ARG A 51 8.95 -1.39 -21.46
N ILE A 52 9.84 -1.08 -20.53
CA ILE A 52 11.29 -1.05 -20.79
C ILE A 52 11.77 -2.45 -21.15
N MET A 53 11.44 -3.47 -20.34
CA MET A 53 11.83 -4.86 -20.57
C MET A 53 11.31 -5.43 -21.90
N MET A 54 10.10 -5.06 -22.31
CA MET A 54 9.47 -5.55 -23.54
C MET A 54 9.73 -4.65 -24.76
N SER A 55 10.48 -3.55 -24.61
CA SER A 55 10.73 -2.63 -25.72
C SER A 55 11.70 -3.24 -26.72
N ASP A 56 11.41 -3.11 -28.01
CA ASP A 56 12.34 -3.44 -29.10
C ASP A 56 13.08 -2.22 -29.66
N ASN A 57 12.89 -1.05 -29.05
CA ASN A 57 13.57 0.17 -29.45
C ASN A 57 15.05 0.14 -29.00
N GLU A 58 15.98 0.13 -29.95
CA GLU A 58 17.43 0.16 -29.69
C GLU A 58 17.87 1.40 -28.90
N ALA A 59 17.17 2.53 -29.05
CA ALA A 59 17.44 3.74 -28.26
C ALA A 59 16.98 3.61 -26.80
N ILE A 60 16.10 2.67 -26.48
CA ILE A 60 15.73 2.31 -25.10
C ILE A 60 16.72 1.29 -24.55
N LYS A 61 17.02 0.22 -25.32
CA LYS A 61 17.92 -0.87 -24.89
C LYS A 61 19.36 -0.41 -24.61
N ASN A 62 19.88 0.50 -25.42
CA ASN A 62 21.29 0.93 -25.32
C ASN A 62 21.48 2.25 -24.54
N ASN A 63 20.46 2.70 -23.81
CA ASN A 63 20.51 3.97 -23.10
C ASN A 63 20.91 3.79 -21.63
N ALA A 64 22.19 3.99 -21.35
CA ALA A 64 22.75 3.91 -20.00
C ALA A 64 22.11 4.89 -19.01
N ALA A 65 21.63 6.06 -19.47
CA ALA A 65 20.97 7.02 -18.60
C ALA A 65 19.56 6.54 -18.20
N LEU A 66 18.86 5.87 -19.12
CA LEU A 66 17.56 5.25 -18.83
C LEU A 66 17.72 4.08 -17.85
N GLU A 67 18.71 3.22 -18.06
CA GLU A 67 19.04 2.11 -17.14
C GLU A 67 19.36 2.64 -15.72
N GLN A 68 20.19 3.69 -15.63
CA GLN A 68 20.50 4.33 -14.35
C GLN A 68 19.24 4.94 -13.69
N ALA A 69 18.35 5.54 -14.48
CA ALA A 69 17.10 6.10 -13.98
C ALA A 69 16.17 5.00 -13.45
N GLU A 70 16.09 3.86 -14.14
CA GLU A 70 15.34 2.69 -13.71
C GLU A 70 15.88 2.14 -12.38
N GLN A 71 17.20 1.98 -12.25
CA GLN A 71 17.83 1.56 -11.00
C GLN A 71 17.54 2.54 -9.87
N THR A 72 17.63 3.85 -10.15
CA THR A 72 17.35 4.90 -9.17
C THR A 72 15.89 4.87 -8.71
N MET A 73 14.95 4.62 -9.62
CA MET A 73 13.54 4.42 -9.31
C MET A 73 13.34 3.18 -8.44
N ASN A 74 13.89 2.04 -8.83
CA ASN A 74 13.76 0.79 -8.07
C ASN A 74 14.28 0.94 -6.64
N ASN A 75 15.42 1.62 -6.44
CA ASN A 75 15.94 1.92 -5.10
C ASN A 75 15.02 2.84 -4.30
N ALA A 76 14.46 3.88 -4.94
CA ALA A 76 13.54 4.81 -4.28
C ALA A 76 12.21 4.13 -3.89
N CYS A 77 11.79 3.12 -4.64
CA CYS A 77 10.54 2.39 -4.45
C CYS A 77 10.68 1.10 -3.63
N HIS A 78 11.87 0.80 -3.06
CA HIS A 78 12.08 -0.49 -2.36
C HIS A 78 11.08 -0.73 -1.22
N LEU A 79 10.82 0.27 -0.36
CA LEU A 79 9.84 0.15 0.72
C LEU A 79 8.42 -0.07 0.20
N LEU A 80 8.08 0.53 -0.95
CA LEU A 80 6.77 0.32 -1.58
C LEU A 80 6.64 -1.11 -2.14
N ASN A 81 7.73 -1.67 -2.68
CA ASN A 81 7.76 -3.05 -3.15
C ASN A 81 7.60 -4.04 -1.98
N GLU A 82 8.32 -3.83 -0.88
CA GLU A 82 8.19 -4.62 0.35
C GLU A 82 6.77 -4.50 0.94
N TYR A 83 6.20 -3.28 0.94
CA TYR A 83 4.81 -3.06 1.34
C TYR A 83 3.83 -3.87 0.49
N ALA A 84 3.97 -3.84 -0.83
CA ALA A 84 3.13 -4.61 -1.74
C ALA A 84 3.28 -6.13 -1.53
N GLU A 85 4.47 -6.62 -1.22
CA GLU A 85 4.72 -8.02 -0.89
C GLU A 85 3.99 -8.44 0.38
N HIS A 86 4.07 -7.65 1.45
CA HIS A 86 3.36 -7.92 2.70
C HIS A 86 1.83 -7.86 2.57
N GLU A 87 1.29 -6.89 1.83
CA GLU A 87 -0.15 -6.85 1.54
C GLU A 87 -0.59 -8.10 0.76
N ASN A 88 0.19 -8.54 -0.23
CA ASN A 88 -0.11 -9.72 -1.03
C ASN A 88 0.01 -11.04 -0.24
N SER A 89 0.94 -11.12 0.71
CA SER A 89 1.07 -12.29 1.60
C SER A 89 0.03 -12.31 2.73
N GLY A 90 -0.68 -11.20 2.96
CA GLY A 90 -1.61 -11.03 4.07
C GLY A 90 -0.92 -10.96 5.43
N GLU A 91 0.39 -10.68 5.45
CA GLU A 91 1.16 -10.56 6.68
C GLU A 91 0.88 -9.25 7.42
N SER A 92 0.84 -9.31 8.75
CA SER A 92 0.67 -8.10 9.55
C SER A 92 1.93 -7.24 9.53
N MET A 93 1.82 -6.02 9.03
CA MET A 93 2.92 -5.05 9.07
C MET A 93 2.93 -4.22 10.35
N GLY A 94 4.13 -3.95 10.86
CA GLY A 94 4.34 -3.03 11.97
C GLY A 94 3.98 -1.58 11.61
N ILE A 95 3.46 -0.82 12.58
CA ILE A 95 3.04 0.58 12.40
C ILE A 95 4.23 1.46 11.96
N PHE A 96 5.43 1.20 12.48
CA PHE A 96 6.64 1.94 12.10
C PHE A 96 6.98 1.76 10.62
N PHE A 97 6.91 0.51 10.13
CA PHE A 97 7.13 0.21 8.71
C PHE A 97 6.12 0.96 7.83
N LYS A 98 4.81 0.87 8.14
CA LYS A 98 3.77 1.62 7.39
C LYS A 98 4.06 3.12 7.33
N ARG A 99 4.58 3.69 8.42
CA ARG A 99 4.97 5.11 8.47
C ARG A 99 6.17 5.42 7.56
N GLU A 100 7.16 4.54 7.51
CA GLU A 100 8.33 4.69 6.62
C GLU A 100 7.95 4.58 5.14
N VAL A 101 7.04 3.66 4.80
CA VAL A 101 6.47 3.57 3.44
C VAL A 101 5.75 4.87 3.10
N LYS A 102 4.88 5.38 3.99
CA LYS A 102 4.18 6.66 3.78
C LYS A 102 5.12 7.85 3.63
N ALA A 103 6.25 7.86 4.32
CA ALA A 103 7.25 8.93 4.20
C ALA A 103 8.09 8.84 2.91
N SER A 104 8.22 7.64 2.31
CA SER A 104 9.08 7.39 1.14
C SER A 104 8.34 7.40 -0.19
N ILE A 105 7.03 7.13 -0.20
CA ILE A 105 6.23 6.96 -1.42
C ILE A 105 6.28 8.16 -2.38
N GLU A 106 6.28 9.39 -1.88
CA GLU A 106 6.37 10.58 -2.74
C GLU A 106 7.71 10.62 -3.49
N ASN A 107 8.78 10.12 -2.87
CA ASN A 107 10.08 10.03 -3.53
C ASN A 107 10.08 8.96 -4.62
N CYS A 108 9.46 7.80 -4.37
CA CYS A 108 9.23 6.78 -5.39
C CYS A 108 8.46 7.36 -6.58
N GLU A 109 7.32 8.01 -6.33
CA GLU A 109 6.49 8.61 -7.39
C GLU A 109 7.28 9.63 -8.23
N ARG A 110 8.10 10.49 -7.60
CA ARG A 110 8.96 11.41 -8.34
C ARG A 110 9.92 10.69 -9.27
N LYS A 111 10.52 9.57 -8.84
CA LYS A 111 11.43 8.79 -9.70
C LYS A 111 10.70 8.04 -10.80
N VAL A 112 9.50 7.54 -10.53
CA VAL A 112 8.59 6.98 -11.56
C VAL A 112 8.32 8.02 -12.65
N LYS A 113 7.96 9.26 -12.28
CA LYS A 113 7.71 10.35 -13.24
C LYS A 113 8.94 10.75 -14.05
N VAL A 114 10.14 10.74 -13.44
CA VAL A 114 11.39 10.99 -14.17
C VAL A 114 11.63 9.90 -15.22
N LEU A 115 11.49 8.63 -14.83
CA LEU A 115 11.67 7.52 -15.75
C LEU A 115 10.64 7.56 -16.90
N GLU A 116 9.39 7.87 -16.57
CA GLU A 116 8.31 8.04 -17.56
C GLU A 116 8.63 9.14 -18.57
N ALA A 117 9.12 10.30 -18.12
CA ALA A 117 9.49 11.40 -19.00
C ALA A 117 10.63 11.01 -19.95
N MET A 118 11.67 10.33 -19.43
CA MET A 118 12.79 9.85 -20.25
C MET A 118 12.32 8.82 -21.29
N LEU A 119 11.43 7.91 -20.90
CA LEU A 119 10.86 6.92 -21.81
C LEU A 119 9.99 7.58 -22.89
N ALA A 120 9.24 8.62 -22.55
CA ALA A 120 8.44 9.39 -23.51
C ALA A 120 9.33 10.12 -24.53
N ASP A 121 10.47 10.65 -24.11
CA ASP A 121 11.41 11.33 -25.01
C ASP A 121 12.08 10.37 -26.01
N LEU A 122 12.34 9.12 -25.63
CA LEU A 122 12.96 8.11 -26.49
C LEU A 122 12.00 7.44 -27.47
N ASN A 123 10.69 7.59 -27.26
CA ASN A 123 9.64 7.06 -28.13
C ASN A 123 9.09 8.10 -29.13
N LYS A 124 9.65 9.32 -29.14
CA LYS A 124 9.37 10.34 -30.16
C LYS A 124 10.09 10.00 -31.46
#